data_AF-A0A527HGP6-F1
#
_entry.id   AF-A0A527HGP6-F1
#
_cell.length_a   1.000
_cell.length_b   1.000
_cell.length_c   1.000
_cell.angle_alpha   90.00
_cell.angle_beta   90.00
_cell.angle_gamma   90.00
#
_symmetry.space_group_name_H-M   'P 1'
#
loop_
_entity.id
_entity.type
_entity.pdbx_description
1 polymer ?
#
loop_
_entity_poly.entity_id
_entity_poly.type
_entity_poly.pdbx_seq_one_letter_code
_entity_poly.pdbx_strand_id
1 'polypeptide(L)'
;MKLKYCRGTAASILSAFLILTATDAGSAESLAGRKGDVRFPPTLGSGECNVAYKGYVAASGHSAYATTFYSRVVDLYIVCGTKLNAPSQKAAEETALRNCQAGLTRWKLKTASGG
;
A
#
# COMPACT_ATOMS: atom_id res chain seq x y z
N MET A 1 47.59 27.57 20.11
CA MET A 1 46.75 26.45 20.58
C MET A 1 45.82 26.01 19.44
N LYS A 2 45.39 24.74 19.44
CA LYS A 2 45.00 23.90 18.29
C LYS A 2 43.81 24.37 17.42
N LEU A 3 44.07 24.61 16.12
CA LEU A 3 43.08 24.56 15.02
C LEU A 3 42.66 23.13 14.62
N LYS A 4 43.24 22.10 15.26
CA LYS A 4 42.94 20.68 15.01
C LYS A 4 41.67 20.18 15.72
N TYR A 5 41.08 20.94 16.66
CA TYR A 5 39.98 20.44 17.50
C TYR A 5 38.57 20.72 16.94
N CYS A 6 38.41 21.74 16.10
CA CYS A 6 37.09 22.07 15.51
C CYS A 6 36.68 21.14 14.36
N ARG A 7 37.62 20.38 13.79
CA ARG A 7 37.36 19.48 12.66
C ARG A 7 36.80 18.12 13.09
N GLY A 8 37.04 17.72 14.34
CA GLY A 8 36.52 16.47 14.91
C GLY A 8 35.08 16.56 15.41
N THR A 9 34.65 17.75 15.87
CA THR A 9 33.30 17.93 16.42
C THR A 9 32.22 18.04 15.35
N ALA A 10 32.52 18.64 14.19
CA ALA A 10 31.58 18.72 13.08
C ALA A 10 31.26 17.35 12.46
N ALA A 11 32.24 16.44 12.39
CA ALA A 11 32.04 15.09 11.87
C ALA A 11 31.12 14.24 12.78
N SER A 12 31.25 14.35 14.11
CA SER A 12 30.42 13.60 15.05
C SER A 12 28.94 14.04 15.04
N ILE A 13 28.67 15.33 14.88
CA ILE A 13 27.29 15.85 14.86
C ILE A 13 26.56 15.43 13.58
N LEU A 14 27.24 15.48 12.42
CA LEU A 14 26.72 14.96 11.16
C LEU A 14 26.43 13.45 11.22
N SER A 15 27.30 12.68 11.87
CA SER A 15 27.14 11.23 12.04
C SER A 15 25.92 10.88 12.90
N ALA A 16 25.71 11.60 14.01
CA ALA A 16 24.54 11.39 14.87
C ALA A 16 23.22 11.77 14.18
N PHE A 17 23.22 12.82 13.34
CA PHE A 17 22.05 13.25 12.57
C PHE A 17 21.67 12.23 11.49
N LEU A 18 22.65 11.61 10.82
CA LEU A 18 22.42 10.58 9.81
C LEU A 18 21.85 9.27 10.39
N ILE A 19 22.18 8.95 11.65
CA ILE A 19 21.63 7.76 12.32
C ILE A 19 20.17 8.00 12.72
N LEU A 20 19.82 9.23 13.13
CA LEU A 20 18.46 9.56 13.56
C LEU A 20 17.46 9.60 12.40
N THR A 21 17.89 9.97 11.19
CA THR A 21 17.04 10.01 9.98
C THR A 21 16.86 8.65 9.31
N ALA A 22 17.73 7.67 9.58
CA ALA A 22 17.59 6.31 9.03
C ALA A 22 16.47 5.50 9.70
N THR A 23 16.04 5.89 10.91
CA THR A 23 15.07 5.14 11.71
C THR A 23 13.61 5.26 11.26
N ASP A 24 13.28 6.18 10.34
CA ASP A 24 11.90 6.40 9.86
C ASP A 24 11.70 6.06 8.37
N ALA A 25 12.73 5.55 7.71
CA ALA A 25 12.54 4.83 6.45
C ALA A 25 12.16 3.39 6.77
N GLY A 26 11.00 3.21 7.42
CA GLY A 26 10.30 1.94 7.45
C GLY A 26 10.07 1.54 6.00
N SER A 27 11.02 0.79 5.44
CA SER A 27 10.90 0.22 4.10
C SER A 27 9.66 -0.64 4.18
N ALA A 28 8.55 -0.15 3.62
CA ALA A 28 7.33 -0.93 3.51
C ALA A 28 7.75 -2.24 2.86
N GLU A 29 7.76 -3.31 3.66
CA GLU A 29 8.35 -4.58 3.25
C GLU A 29 7.70 -4.97 1.93
N SER A 30 8.50 -5.40 0.96
CA SER A 30 7.96 -5.76 -0.34
C SER A 30 6.96 -6.91 -0.16
N LEU A 31 5.68 -6.59 -0.37
CA LEU A 31 4.59 -7.56 -0.39
C LEU A 31 4.50 -8.29 -1.74
N ALA A 32 5.55 -8.21 -2.56
CA ALA A 32 5.71 -9.04 -3.76
C ALA A 32 5.46 -10.52 -3.44
N GLY A 33 4.46 -11.12 -4.07
CA GLY A 33 4.06 -12.52 -3.84
C GLY A 33 3.49 -12.81 -2.44
N ARG A 34 3.22 -11.79 -1.62
CA ARG A 34 2.68 -11.94 -0.26
C ARG A 34 1.43 -11.09 -0.06
N LYS A 35 0.52 -11.58 0.78
CA LYS A 35 -0.68 -10.83 1.16
C LYS A 35 -0.30 -9.83 2.25
N GLY A 36 -0.60 -8.55 2.05
CA GLY A 36 -0.42 -7.51 3.07
C GLY A 36 -1.44 -7.60 4.19
N ASP A 37 -1.61 -6.53 4.96
CA ASP A 37 -2.64 -6.46 6.00
C ASP A 37 -4.05 -6.60 5.40
N VAL A 38 -4.74 -7.67 5.80
CA VAL A 38 -6.09 -7.98 5.35
C VAL A 38 -7.06 -7.62 6.45
N ARG A 39 -7.70 -6.44 6.36
CA ARG A 39 -8.82 -6.11 7.25
C ARG A 39 -10.00 -7.06 7.07
N PHE A 40 -10.29 -7.46 5.84
CA PHE A 40 -11.35 -8.41 5.50
C PHE A 40 -10.91 -9.30 4.32
N PRO A 41 -10.90 -10.64 4.46
CA PRO A 41 -10.59 -11.52 3.33
C PRO A 41 -11.69 -11.35 2.28
N PRO A 42 -11.33 -11.02 1.02
CA PRO A 42 -12.36 -10.81 0.02
C PRO A 42 -12.97 -12.18 -0.34
N THR A 43 -14.28 -12.33 -0.20
CA THR A 43 -15.02 -13.46 -0.76
C THR A 43 -15.13 -13.26 -2.26
N LEU A 44 -14.06 -13.61 -2.97
CA LEU A 44 -13.94 -13.43 -4.41
C LEU A 44 -14.64 -14.60 -5.12
N GLY A 45 -15.81 -14.33 -5.69
CA GLY A 45 -16.50 -15.24 -6.60
C GLY A 45 -15.85 -15.31 -7.99
N SER A 46 -16.62 -15.66 -9.02
CA SER A 46 -16.13 -15.84 -10.40
C SER A 46 -16.17 -14.55 -11.25
N GLY A 47 -15.61 -13.44 -10.77
CA GLY A 47 -15.66 -12.13 -11.47
C GLY A 47 -14.29 -11.48 -11.74
N GLU A 48 -14.30 -10.36 -12.45
CA GLU A 48 -13.11 -9.57 -12.81
C GLU A 48 -12.23 -9.22 -11.60
N CYS A 49 -12.83 -8.95 -10.44
CA CYS A 49 -12.08 -8.69 -9.21
C CYS A 49 -11.29 -9.91 -8.71
N ASN A 50 -11.75 -11.14 -9.01
CA ASN A 50 -10.97 -12.34 -8.72
C ASN A 50 -9.78 -12.49 -9.68
N VAL A 51 -9.96 -12.15 -10.96
CA VAL A 51 -8.85 -12.12 -11.93
C VAL A 51 -7.80 -11.11 -11.50
N ALA A 52 -8.21 -9.89 -11.13
CA ALA A 52 -7.33 -8.84 -10.64
C ALA A 52 -6.60 -9.25 -9.34
N TYR A 53 -7.31 -9.90 -8.41
CA TYR A 53 -6.72 -10.41 -7.18
C TYR A 53 -5.67 -11.50 -7.45
N LYS A 54 -5.93 -12.46 -8.34
CA LYS A 54 -4.93 -13.47 -8.73
C LYS A 54 -3.70 -12.82 -9.36
N GLY A 55 -3.90 -11.80 -10.20
CA GLY A 55 -2.80 -11.01 -10.77
C GLY A 55 -1.98 -10.28 -9.71
N TYR A 56 -2.64 -9.72 -8.69
CA TYR A 56 -1.97 -9.16 -7.52
C TYR A 56 -1.14 -10.19 -6.76
N VAL A 57 -1.72 -11.37 -6.46
CA VAL A 57 -1.02 -12.44 -5.74
C VAL A 57 0.19 -12.96 -6.52
N ALA A 58 0.10 -13.03 -7.85
CA ALA A 58 1.18 -13.50 -8.71
C ALA A 58 2.28 -12.45 -8.96
N ALA A 59 2.06 -11.17 -8.62
CA ALA A 59 3.00 -10.11 -8.93
C ALA A 59 4.24 -10.15 -8.03
N SER A 60 5.42 -10.04 -8.65
CA SER A 60 6.73 -10.12 -7.98
C SER A 60 7.30 -8.76 -7.53
N GLY A 61 6.61 -7.65 -7.80
CA GLY A 61 7.00 -6.30 -7.38
C GLY A 61 6.02 -5.67 -6.41
N HIS A 62 6.29 -4.43 -6.00
CA HIS A 62 5.40 -3.66 -5.13
C HIS A 62 4.00 -3.55 -5.73
N SER A 63 3.05 -4.24 -5.11
CA SER A 63 1.72 -4.42 -5.66
C SER A 63 0.68 -4.31 -4.56
N ALA A 64 -0.51 -3.86 -4.92
CA ALA A 64 -1.62 -3.73 -4.00
C ALA A 64 -2.94 -4.02 -4.68
N TYR A 65 -3.87 -4.54 -3.89
CA TYR A 65 -5.25 -4.82 -4.25
C TYR A 65 -6.15 -4.18 -3.19
N ALA A 66 -7.14 -3.40 -3.63
CA ALA A 66 -8.17 -2.81 -2.78
C ALA A 66 -9.53 -3.25 -3.28
N THR A 67 -10.48 -3.46 -2.37
CA THR A 67 -11.87 -3.77 -2.72
C THR A 67 -12.85 -3.19 -1.72
N THR A 68 -14.08 -2.93 -2.16
CA THR A 68 -15.17 -2.52 -1.28
C THR A 68 -15.57 -3.63 -0.33
N PHE A 69 -16.14 -3.26 0.82
CA PHE A 69 -16.68 -4.24 1.74
C PHE A 69 -17.82 -5.03 1.08
N TYR A 70 -17.73 -6.35 1.14
CA TYR A 70 -18.80 -7.24 0.72
C TYR A 70 -19.69 -7.55 1.92
N SER A 71 -20.92 -7.03 1.91
CA SER A 71 -21.98 -7.50 2.80
C SER A 71 -22.90 -8.43 2.03
N ARG A 72 -23.22 -9.58 2.62
CA ARG A 72 -24.20 -10.54 2.06
C ARG A 72 -25.65 -10.09 2.25
N VAL A 73 -25.88 -9.06 3.05
CA VAL A 73 -27.23 -8.64 3.52
C VAL A 73 -27.83 -7.53 2.64
N VAL A 74 -26.99 -6.79 1.93
CA VAL A 74 -27.37 -5.77 0.96
C VAL A 74 -26.71 -6.15 -0.36
N ASP A 75 -27.41 -6.11 -1.48
CA ASP A 75 -26.85 -6.40 -2.81
C ASP A 75 -25.75 -5.38 -3.16
N LEU A 76 -24.55 -5.61 -2.61
CA LEU A 76 -23.41 -4.74 -2.76
C LEU A 76 -22.55 -5.23 -3.88
N TYR A 77 -22.43 -4.38 -4.89
CA TYR A 77 -21.45 -4.52 -5.94
C TYR A 77 -20.05 -4.47 -5.34
N ILE A 78 -19.26 -5.51 -5.63
CA ILE A 78 -17.84 -5.53 -5.31
C ILE A 78 -17.12 -4.70 -6.35
N VAL A 79 -16.53 -3.60 -5.92
CA VAL A 79 -15.58 -2.81 -6.72
C VAL A 79 -14.18 -3.15 -6.23
N CYS A 80 -13.24 -3.23 -7.16
CA CYS A 80 -11.85 -3.46 -6.84
C CYS A 80 -10.95 -2.51 -7.64
N GLY A 81 -9.75 -2.30 -7.12
CA GLY A 81 -8.67 -1.60 -7.78
C GLY A 81 -7.35 -2.31 -7.52
N THR A 82 -6.49 -2.37 -8.54
CA THR A 82 -5.16 -2.94 -8.44
C THR A 82 -4.11 -1.99 -8.96
N LYS A 83 -2.91 -2.09 -8.39
CA LYS A 83 -1.70 -1.58 -9.00
C LYS A 83 -0.61 -2.63 -8.84
N LEU A 84 -0.06 -3.08 -9.95
CA LEU A 84 1.02 -4.06 -10.00
C LEU A 84 2.35 -3.36 -10.29
N ASN A 85 3.42 -3.86 -9.68
CA ASN A 85 4.80 -3.46 -9.97
C ASN A 85 5.01 -1.94 -9.95
N ALA A 86 4.49 -1.28 -8.92
CA ALA A 86 4.71 0.15 -8.66
C ALA A 86 6.18 0.42 -8.26
N PRO A 87 6.63 1.69 -8.34
CA PRO A 87 7.96 2.07 -7.86
C PRO A 87 8.13 1.91 -6.33
N SER A 88 7.04 1.83 -5.57
CA SER A 88 7.06 1.57 -4.13
C SER A 88 5.73 0.94 -3.67
N GLN A 89 5.74 0.28 -2.51
CA GLN A 89 4.54 -0.31 -1.92
C GLN A 89 3.46 0.74 -1.65
N LYS A 90 3.84 1.89 -1.09
CA LYS A 90 2.96 3.04 -0.87
C LYS A 90 2.30 3.53 -2.17
N ALA A 91 3.06 3.64 -3.26
CA ALA A 91 2.50 4.04 -4.56
C ALA A 91 1.51 3.00 -5.11
N ALA A 92 1.74 1.71 -4.83
CA ALA A 92 0.80 0.65 -5.19
C ALA A 92 -0.52 0.80 -4.43
N GLU A 93 -0.45 0.95 -3.11
CA GLU A 93 -1.62 1.07 -2.22
C GLU A 93 -2.47 2.30 -2.53
N GLU A 94 -1.84 3.48 -2.65
CA GLU A 94 -2.54 4.72 -2.98
C GLU A 94 -3.27 4.62 -4.33
N THR A 95 -2.63 4.00 -5.33
CA THR A 95 -3.23 3.85 -6.66
C THR A 95 -4.35 2.81 -6.64
N ALA A 96 -4.16 1.68 -5.98
CA ALA A 96 -5.18 0.64 -5.86
C ALA A 96 -6.43 1.18 -5.14
N LEU A 97 -6.24 1.94 -4.06
CA LEU A 97 -7.34 2.57 -3.31
C LEU A 97 -8.06 3.63 -4.15
N ARG A 98 -7.31 4.51 -4.84
CA ARG A 98 -7.89 5.52 -5.74
C ARG A 98 -8.71 4.88 -6.85
N ASN A 99 -8.22 3.80 -7.48
CA ASN A 99 -8.94 3.08 -8.51
C ASN A 99 -10.24 2.45 -7.98
N CYS A 100 -10.20 1.89 -6.78
CA CYS A 100 -11.38 1.34 -6.10
C CYS A 100 -12.43 2.45 -5.84
N GLN A 101 -12.01 3.60 -5.30
CA GLN A 101 -12.88 4.76 -5.06
C GLN A 101 -13.44 5.36 -6.35
N ALA A 102 -12.64 5.42 -7.42
CA ALA A 102 -13.09 5.92 -8.71
C ALA A 102 -14.22 5.05 -9.30
N GLY A 103 -14.15 3.73 -9.09
CA GLY A 103 -15.23 2.81 -9.48
C GLY A 103 -16.53 3.10 -8.72
N LEU A 104 -16.47 3.29 -7.40
CA LEU A 104 -17.62 3.69 -6.59
C LEU A 104 -18.30 4.96 -7.15
N THR A 105 -17.51 5.98 -7.45
CA THR A 105 -18.01 7.24 -8.02
C THR A 105 -18.60 7.05 -9.41
N ARG A 106 -17.89 6.33 -10.30
CA ARG A 106 -18.30 6.09 -11.69
C ARG A 106 -19.65 5.38 -11.76
N TRP A 107 -19.85 4.38 -10.92
CA TRP A 107 -21.07 3.57 -10.91
C TRP A 107 -22.10 4.03 -9.87
N LYS A 108 -21.85 5.16 -9.19
CA LYS A 108 -22.73 5.75 -8.16
C LYS A 108 -23.13 4.76 -7.07
N LEU A 109 -22.19 3.89 -6.71
CA LEU A 109 -22.40 2.83 -5.72
C LEU A 109 -22.23 3.40 -4.31
N LYS A 110 -23.07 2.94 -3.39
CA LYS A 110 -22.91 3.21 -1.96
C LYS A 110 -22.17 2.03 -1.33
N THR A 111 -21.17 2.32 -0.51
CA THR A 111 -20.55 1.32 0.35
C THR A 111 -21.51 0.96 1.48
N ALA A 112 -21.47 -0.28 1.98
CA ALA A 112 -22.17 -0.62 3.21
C ALA A 112 -21.72 0.32 4.35
N SER A 113 -22.65 0.68 5.23
CA SER A 113 -22.32 1.32 6.51
C SER A 113 -21.54 0.32 7.37
N GLY A 114 -20.24 0.55 7.55
CA GLY A 114 -19.35 -0.32 8.34
C GLY A 114 -17.88 -0.38 7.89
N GLY A 115 -17.50 0.36 6.85
CA GLY A 115 -16.10 0.52 6.41
C GLY A 115 -15.42 1.73 7.03
#